data_AF-A0A964LGQ4-F1
#
_entry.id   AF-A0A964LGQ4-F1
#
_cell.length_a   1.000
_cell.length_b   1.000
_cell.length_c   1.000
_cell.angle_alpha   90.00
_cell.angle_beta   90.00
_cell.angle_gamma   90.00
#
_symmetry.space_group_name_H-M   'P 1'
#
loop_
_entity.id
_entity.type
_entity.pdbx_description
1 polymer ?
#
loop_
_entity_poly.entity_id
_entity_poly.type
_entity_poly.pdbx_seq_one_letter_code
_entity_poly.pdbx_strand_id
1 'polypeptide(L)'
;MRQSDNLDQCLPFLRPMRMVTMRLSQSAEAQLGLPLALPPRAPPTLDQRLRGTEFIGLTVRRIANPPEATGRTFWSMNPYIGCEFGCAYCYARDTHRWTSERNDRAHQSVDPRTAFERQIFIKQNAADVLRQTLDPSKVGNRTILIGTATDPYQPAERQFGVTRSLLEALLGYRGLRISITTKSPLVARDANLLKSLSARHRVSINMSIISLDPDLIRRLEPKTPLPHARLRGIRALADAGLEVGLMIAPIIPGLTDGWGALGGLMAAGKDAGARYADGFALRLGPVARSGFLPILEREFPELTARYRRRYQDRHNAGADYTAALTRRLRTLQQIHSFPLNRFGAPTPSNRA
;
A
#
# COMPACT_ATOMS: atom_id res chain seq x y z
N MET A 1 10.52 -44.25 -58.78
CA MET A 1 10.04 -45.46 -58.09
C MET A 1 11.09 -46.54 -58.24
N ARG A 2 11.93 -46.74 -57.22
CA ARG A 2 12.92 -47.81 -57.18
C ARG A 2 12.65 -48.71 -55.97
N GLN A 3 12.40 -49.97 -56.30
CA GLN A 3 12.82 -51.22 -55.67
C GLN A 3 12.59 -51.46 -54.17
N SER A 4 11.80 -52.51 -53.98
CA SER A 4 11.67 -53.42 -52.85
C SER A 4 12.88 -54.36 -52.68
N ASP A 5 12.99 -54.85 -51.44
CA ASP A 5 13.52 -56.14 -50.96
C ASP A 5 14.98 -56.54 -51.23
N ASN A 6 15.76 -56.65 -50.15
CA ASN A 6 16.20 -57.98 -49.69
C ASN A 6 16.69 -57.95 -48.23
N LEU A 7 16.11 -58.86 -47.45
CA LEU A 7 16.66 -59.40 -46.21
C LEU A 7 17.93 -60.20 -46.54
N ASP A 8 19.01 -60.04 -45.77
CA ASP A 8 19.65 -61.18 -45.14
C ASP A 8 20.81 -60.79 -44.21
N GLN A 9 20.66 -61.25 -42.96
CA GLN A 9 21.69 -61.89 -42.15
C GLN A 9 22.72 -61.04 -41.35
N CYS A 10 22.94 -61.58 -40.14
CA CYS A 10 24.09 -61.41 -39.24
C CYS A 10 24.03 -60.32 -38.14
N LEU A 11 23.29 -60.61 -37.06
CA LEU A 11 23.84 -60.50 -35.69
C LEU A 11 24.88 -61.63 -35.53
N PRO A 12 26.00 -61.51 -34.76
CA PRO A 12 25.98 -61.06 -33.35
C PRO A 12 27.27 -60.33 -32.84
N PHE A 13 27.30 -60.10 -31.52
CA PHE A 13 28.42 -59.70 -30.65
C PHE A 13 28.62 -58.22 -30.34
N LEU A 14 27.63 -57.70 -29.59
CA LEU A 14 27.83 -56.64 -28.60
C LEU A 14 28.96 -57.01 -27.63
N ARG A 15 30.06 -56.25 -27.64
CA ARG A 15 31.00 -56.20 -26.51
C ARG A 15 30.40 -55.32 -25.42
N PRO A 16 30.38 -55.74 -24.14
CA PRO A 16 29.90 -54.89 -23.06
C PRO A 16 30.87 -53.72 -22.88
N MET A 17 30.36 -52.51 -23.11
CA MET A 17 31.05 -51.27 -22.81
C MET A 17 31.19 -51.17 -21.29
N ARG A 18 32.42 -51.28 -20.78
CA ARG A 18 32.71 -51.09 -19.34
C ARG A 18 32.32 -49.66 -18.96
N MET A 19 31.22 -49.52 -18.23
CA MET A 19 30.94 -48.30 -17.47
C MET A 19 32.03 -48.14 -16.42
N VAL A 20 32.95 -47.21 -16.66
CA VAL A 20 33.82 -46.70 -15.61
C VAL A 20 32.95 -45.80 -14.74
N THR A 21 32.49 -46.32 -13.61
CA THR A 21 31.99 -45.50 -12.51
C THR A 21 33.13 -44.60 -12.04
N MET A 22 33.15 -43.36 -12.51
CA MET A 22 33.89 -42.30 -11.84
C MET A 22 33.31 -42.19 -10.43
N ARG A 23 34.06 -42.64 -9.43
CA ARG A 23 33.83 -42.24 -8.05
C ARG A 23 34.00 -40.72 -8.03
N LEU A 24 32.89 -40.00 -7.85
CA LEU A 24 32.95 -38.62 -7.39
C LEU A 24 33.74 -38.67 -6.07
N SER A 25 35.00 -38.25 -6.12
CA SER A 25 35.77 -37.99 -4.91
C SER A 25 34.97 -37.00 -4.07
N GLN A 26 35.03 -37.16 -2.75
CA GLN A 26 34.40 -36.31 -1.72
C GLN A 26 34.91 -34.85 -1.73
N SER A 27 35.38 -34.35 -2.87
CA SER A 27 36.05 -33.06 -3.05
C SER A 27 35.20 -32.02 -3.78
N ALA A 28 33.96 -32.33 -4.16
CA ALA A 28 33.06 -31.33 -4.76
C ALA A 28 32.51 -30.32 -3.72
N GLU A 29 32.36 -30.73 -2.46
CA GLU A 29 31.92 -29.83 -1.37
C GLU A 29 33.03 -28.88 -0.91
N ALA A 30 34.30 -29.17 -1.22
CA ALA A 30 35.45 -28.38 -0.79
C ALA A 30 35.87 -27.25 -1.76
N GLN A 31 35.31 -27.21 -2.98
CA GLN A 31 35.70 -26.23 -4.01
C GLN A 31 34.87 -24.94 -4.06
N LEU A 32 33.80 -24.85 -3.26
CA LEU A 32 32.97 -23.64 -3.13
C LEU A 32 32.87 -23.22 -1.67
N GLY A 33 34.01 -23.01 -1.02
CA GLY A 33 34.13 -22.41 0.32
C GLY A 33 33.67 -20.95 0.40
N LEU A 34 32.55 -20.61 -0.25
CA LEU A 34 31.74 -19.49 0.13
C LEU A 34 31.17 -19.82 1.51
N PRO A 35 31.41 -19.03 2.56
CA PRO A 35 30.65 -19.21 3.78
C PRO A 35 29.18 -19.17 3.36
N LEU A 36 28.42 -20.25 3.63
CA LEU A 36 26.98 -20.17 3.65
C LEU A 36 26.70 -19.03 4.64
N ALA A 37 26.44 -17.84 4.11
CA ALA A 37 26.02 -16.72 4.92
C ALA A 37 24.83 -17.27 5.71
N LEU A 38 24.93 -17.27 7.04
CA LEU A 38 23.82 -17.60 7.90
C LEU A 38 22.60 -16.87 7.31
N PRO A 39 21.49 -17.58 7.03
CA PRO A 39 20.32 -16.92 6.47
C PRO A 39 20.03 -15.70 7.33
N PRO A 40 19.76 -14.53 6.72
CA PRO A 40 19.58 -13.30 7.48
C PRO A 40 18.57 -13.58 8.59
N ARG A 41 19.03 -13.48 9.84
CA ARG A 41 18.22 -13.85 11.00
C ARG A 41 16.87 -13.12 10.88
N ALA A 42 15.79 -13.88 10.83
CA ALA A 42 14.45 -13.33 10.71
C ALA A 42 14.29 -12.17 11.72
N PRO A 43 13.77 -11.01 11.29
CA PRO A 43 13.75 -9.83 12.15
C PRO A 43 12.96 -10.12 13.43
N PRO A 44 13.35 -9.61 14.61
CA PRO A 44 12.76 -10.03 15.87
C PRO A 44 11.28 -9.61 15.99
N THR A 45 10.48 -10.41 16.69
CA THR A 45 9.14 -10.00 17.13
C THR A 45 9.31 -9.07 18.33
N LEU A 46 8.81 -7.84 18.23
CA LEU A 46 8.89 -6.81 19.26
C LEU A 46 7.78 -6.94 20.30
N ASP A 47 6.58 -7.30 19.85
CA ASP A 47 5.39 -7.44 20.68
C ASP A 47 4.31 -8.24 19.93
N GLN A 48 3.30 -8.74 20.64
CA GLN A 48 2.16 -9.44 20.10
C GLN A 48 0.88 -9.06 20.85
N ARG A 49 -0.15 -8.64 20.11
CA ARG A 49 -1.48 -8.38 20.71
C ARG A 49 -2.19 -9.68 21.05
N LEU A 50 -3.08 -9.61 22.04
CA LEU A 50 -3.98 -10.71 22.44
C LEU A 50 -4.79 -11.31 21.29
N ARG A 51 -5.12 -10.51 20.25
CA ARG A 51 -5.84 -10.98 19.04
C ARG A 51 -4.91 -11.47 17.92
N GLY A 52 -3.64 -11.72 18.25
CA GLY A 52 -2.60 -12.32 17.42
C GLY A 52 -2.13 -11.45 16.26
N THR A 53 -2.07 -10.13 16.46
CA THR A 53 -1.23 -9.26 15.62
C THR A 53 0.18 -9.25 16.19
N GLU A 54 1.17 -9.61 15.38
CA GLU A 54 2.59 -9.57 15.67
C GLU A 54 3.21 -8.27 15.14
N PHE A 55 4.08 -7.66 15.94
CA PHE A 55 4.87 -6.50 15.56
C PHE A 55 6.32 -6.94 15.36
N ILE A 56 6.87 -6.70 14.17
CA ILE A 56 8.17 -7.23 13.75
C ILE A 56 9.14 -6.06 13.56
N GLY A 57 10.28 -6.08 14.23
CA GLY A 57 11.27 -5.01 14.14
C GLY A 57 12.02 -5.06 12.82
N LEU A 58 12.02 -3.97 12.07
CA LEU A 58 12.70 -3.88 10.78
C LEU A 58 13.69 -2.71 10.77
N THR A 59 14.96 -3.03 10.53
CA THR A 59 16.00 -2.02 10.28
C THR A 59 16.02 -1.69 8.79
N VAL A 60 15.85 -0.42 8.45
CA VAL A 60 15.85 0.06 7.06
C VAL A 60 17.10 0.85 6.73
N ARG A 61 17.47 0.88 5.44
CA ARG A 61 18.58 1.70 4.92
C ARG A 61 18.10 3.01 4.28
N ARG A 62 16.80 3.11 3.97
CA ARG A 62 16.14 4.28 3.40
C ARG A 62 14.68 4.28 3.83
N ILE A 63 14.12 5.46 4.09
CA ILE A 63 12.70 5.61 4.46
C ILE A 63 11.91 6.45 3.45
N ALA A 64 12.54 7.43 2.80
CA ALA A 64 11.96 8.22 1.71
C ALA A 64 12.37 7.63 0.36
N ASN A 65 11.40 7.10 -0.40
CA ASN A 65 11.65 6.50 -1.71
C ASN A 65 11.35 7.51 -2.82
N PRO A 66 12.26 7.67 -3.80
CA PRO A 66 12.06 8.63 -4.88
C PRO A 66 10.95 8.18 -5.85
N PRO A 67 10.33 9.14 -6.58
CA PRO A 67 9.39 8.90 -7.68
C PRO A 67 9.83 7.80 -8.65
N GLU A 68 11.10 7.83 -9.06
CA GLU A 68 11.71 6.93 -10.04
C GLU A 68 11.73 5.49 -9.54
N ALA A 69 11.93 5.29 -8.23
CA ALA A 69 11.94 3.96 -7.61
C ALA A 69 10.53 3.37 -7.43
N THR A 70 9.49 4.20 -7.44
CA THR A 70 8.12 3.78 -7.14
C THR A 70 7.16 3.92 -8.31
N GLY A 71 7.61 4.49 -9.44
CA GLY A 71 6.76 4.82 -10.58
C GLY A 71 5.66 5.82 -10.21
N ARG A 72 5.90 6.69 -9.22
CA ARG A 72 4.97 7.71 -8.76
C ARG A 72 5.48 9.10 -9.12
N THR A 73 4.65 10.12 -8.95
CA THR A 73 5.04 11.53 -9.14
C THR A 73 5.53 12.19 -7.84
N PHE A 74 5.45 11.47 -6.73
CA PHE A 74 5.80 11.93 -5.38
C PHE A 74 6.83 11.00 -4.74
N TRP A 75 7.56 11.54 -3.76
CA TRP A 75 8.35 10.73 -2.84
C TRP A 75 7.41 10.00 -1.89
N SER A 76 7.63 8.71 -1.66
CA SER A 76 6.82 7.94 -0.70
C SER A 76 7.58 7.68 0.58
N MET A 77 6.90 7.82 1.71
CA MET A 77 7.44 7.54 3.03
C MET A 77 6.43 6.69 3.80
N ASN A 78 6.84 5.50 4.22
CA ASN A 78 5.95 4.57 4.90
C ASN A 78 6.60 4.14 6.23
N PRO A 79 6.05 4.53 7.39
CA PRO A 79 6.60 4.21 8.71
C PRO A 79 6.51 2.72 9.04
N TYR A 80 5.53 2.04 8.44
CA TYR A 80 5.22 0.63 8.66
C TYR A 80 5.14 -0.13 7.32
N ILE A 81 5.14 -1.47 7.41
CA ILE A 81 4.73 -2.36 6.32
C ILE A 81 3.68 -3.32 6.90
N GLY A 82 2.56 -3.49 6.19
CA GLY A 82 1.35 -4.06 6.77
C GLY A 82 0.44 -2.98 7.35
N CYS A 83 -0.83 -3.31 7.55
CA CYS A 83 -1.77 -2.39 8.20
C CYS A 83 -2.88 -3.12 8.96
N GLU A 84 -2.99 -2.88 10.26
CA GLU A 84 -3.97 -3.51 11.15
C GLU A 84 -5.43 -3.23 10.74
N PHE A 85 -5.68 -2.19 9.93
CA PHE A 85 -7.00 -1.89 9.40
C PHE A 85 -7.55 -2.97 8.46
N GLY A 86 -6.69 -3.72 7.77
CA GLY A 86 -7.08 -4.90 7.01
C GLY A 86 -8.14 -4.65 5.94
N CYS A 87 -8.12 -3.49 5.25
CA CYS A 87 -9.08 -3.21 4.19
C CYS A 87 -9.02 -4.29 3.10
N ALA A 88 -10.19 -4.77 2.67
CA ALA A 88 -10.34 -5.88 1.73
C ALA A 88 -9.65 -5.62 0.39
N TYR A 89 -9.71 -4.37 -0.08
CA TYR A 89 -9.22 -3.92 -1.38
C TYR A 89 -7.76 -3.41 -1.35
N CYS A 90 -7.04 -3.56 -0.23
CA CYS A 90 -5.78 -2.84 -0.03
C CYS A 90 -4.67 -3.32 -0.99
N TYR A 91 -4.20 -2.41 -1.86
CA TYR A 91 -3.06 -2.69 -2.75
C TYR A 91 -1.72 -2.84 -2.01
N ALA A 92 -1.62 -2.36 -0.77
CA ALA A 92 -0.38 -2.46 0.00
C ALA A 92 -0.01 -3.90 0.41
N ARG A 93 -0.94 -4.86 0.22
CA ARG A 93 -0.69 -6.29 0.40
C ARG A 93 0.45 -6.79 -0.48
N ASP A 94 0.64 -6.23 -1.68
CA ASP A 94 1.76 -6.56 -2.57
C ASP A 94 3.12 -6.25 -1.91
N THR A 95 3.27 -5.05 -1.33
CA THR A 95 4.49 -4.62 -0.65
C THR A 95 4.76 -5.44 0.61
N HIS A 96 3.71 -5.82 1.34
CA HIS A 96 3.82 -6.67 2.52
C HIS A 96 4.29 -8.08 2.16
N ARG A 97 3.67 -8.72 1.16
CA ARG A 97 4.05 -10.06 0.69
C ARG A 97 5.55 -10.15 0.40
N TRP A 98 6.05 -9.23 -0.43
CA TRP A 98 7.46 -9.16 -0.79
C TRP A 98 8.39 -8.95 0.42
N THR A 99 7.94 -8.15 1.39
CA THR A 99 8.72 -7.89 2.61
C THR A 99 8.77 -9.14 3.47
N SER A 100 7.64 -9.81 3.67
CA SER A 100 7.56 -11.05 4.43
C SER A 100 8.39 -12.16 3.79
N GLU A 101 8.35 -12.31 2.46
CA GLU A 101 9.15 -13.30 1.71
C GLU A 101 10.66 -13.05 1.88
N ARG A 102 11.10 -11.79 1.84
CA ARG A 102 12.54 -11.45 1.95
C ARG A 102 13.13 -11.49 3.35
N ASN A 103 12.28 -11.58 4.36
CA ASN A 103 12.69 -11.56 5.76
C ASN A 103 12.34 -12.88 6.46
N ASP A 104 12.09 -13.95 5.70
CA ASP A 104 11.72 -15.27 6.18
C ASP A 104 10.50 -15.28 7.12
N ARG A 105 9.56 -14.35 6.91
CA ARG A 105 8.31 -14.23 7.69
C ARG A 105 7.06 -14.73 6.96
N ALA A 106 7.13 -14.99 5.65
CA ALA A 106 5.98 -15.35 4.81
C ALA A 106 5.26 -16.66 5.21
N HIS A 107 5.96 -17.58 5.88
CA HIS A 107 5.45 -18.91 6.23
C HIS A 107 5.37 -19.17 7.73
N GLN A 108 5.47 -18.12 8.56
CA GLN A 108 5.51 -18.24 10.01
C GLN A 108 4.21 -17.71 10.64
N SER A 109 3.67 -18.48 11.59
CA SER A 109 2.66 -18.13 12.62
C SER A 109 1.32 -17.48 12.23
N VAL A 110 1.09 -17.08 10.96
CA VAL A 110 -0.11 -16.33 10.55
C VAL A 110 -0.66 -16.80 9.20
N ASP A 111 -2.00 -16.89 9.06
CA ASP A 111 -2.66 -17.20 7.77
C ASP A 111 -2.23 -16.17 6.71
N PRO A 112 -1.63 -16.61 5.57
CA PRO A 112 -1.17 -15.73 4.49
C PRO A 112 -2.22 -14.72 4.00
N ARG A 113 -3.51 -15.07 4.05
CA ARG A 113 -4.62 -14.18 3.64
C ARG A 113 -4.79 -12.98 4.57
N THR A 114 -4.42 -13.15 5.84
CA THR A 114 -4.56 -12.13 6.90
C THR A 114 -3.21 -11.58 7.39
N ALA A 115 -2.10 -12.12 6.89
CA ALA A 115 -0.75 -11.73 7.28
C ALA A 115 -0.52 -10.22 7.18
N PHE A 116 -1.07 -9.55 6.16
CA PHE A 116 -0.98 -8.10 5.99
C PHE A 116 -1.47 -7.29 7.21
N GLU A 117 -2.58 -7.69 7.81
CA GLU A 117 -3.20 -7.00 8.95
C GLU A 117 -2.83 -7.60 10.31
N ARG A 118 -2.02 -8.65 10.32
CA ARG A 118 -1.60 -9.38 11.52
C ARG A 118 -0.07 -9.43 11.71
N GLN A 119 0.73 -9.12 10.70
CA GLN A 119 2.18 -9.01 10.81
C GLN A 119 2.59 -7.61 10.38
N ILE A 120 2.87 -6.74 11.34
CA ILE A 120 3.17 -5.34 11.09
C ILE A 120 4.67 -5.11 11.30
N PHE A 121 5.38 -4.79 10.22
CA PHE A 121 6.80 -4.44 10.31
C PHE A 121 6.96 -2.99 10.76
N ILE A 122 7.69 -2.81 11.86
CA ILE A 122 7.99 -1.54 12.50
C ILE A 122 9.37 -1.08 12.05
N LYS A 123 9.47 0.04 11.32
CA LYS A 123 10.76 0.56 10.87
C LYS A 123 11.45 1.32 12.00
N GLN A 124 12.18 0.60 12.86
CA GLN A 124 12.63 1.12 14.16
C GLN A 124 13.60 2.30 14.05
N ASN A 125 14.48 2.30 13.05
CA ASN A 125 15.48 3.35 12.83
C ASN A 125 15.04 4.41 11.80
N ALA A 126 13.73 4.54 11.53
CA ALA A 126 13.21 5.35 10.44
C ALA A 126 13.61 6.83 10.52
N ALA A 127 13.53 7.44 11.71
CA ALA A 127 13.88 8.85 11.90
C ALA A 127 15.37 9.12 11.71
N ASP A 128 16.25 8.26 12.23
CA ASP A 128 17.69 8.42 12.08
C ASP A 128 18.13 8.25 10.62
N VAL A 129 17.58 7.24 9.95
CA VAL A 129 17.79 7.04 8.52
C VAL A 129 17.27 8.23 7.72
N LEU A 130 16.14 8.83 8.09
CA LEU A 130 15.65 10.03 7.43
C LEU A 130 16.68 11.15 7.51
N ARG A 131 17.18 11.45 8.73
CA ARG A 131 18.18 12.51 8.96
C ARG A 131 19.44 12.30 8.13
N GLN A 132 19.88 11.05 8.01
CA GLN A 132 21.10 10.69 7.28
C GLN A 132 20.93 10.68 5.76
N THR A 133 19.72 10.41 5.25
CA THR A 133 19.53 10.09 3.83
C THR A 133 18.64 11.07 3.07
N LEU A 134 17.87 11.91 3.75
CA LEU A 134 17.01 12.89 3.08
C LEU A 134 17.85 14.07 2.58
N ASP A 135 17.83 14.25 1.28
CA ASP A 135 18.43 15.38 0.59
C ASP A 135 17.32 16.28 0.01
N PRO A 136 17.03 17.44 0.63
CA PRO A 136 15.98 18.35 0.18
C PRO A 136 16.17 18.84 -1.26
N SER A 137 17.41 18.94 -1.75
CA SER A 137 17.69 19.39 -3.12
C SER A 137 17.15 18.39 -4.16
N LYS A 138 17.21 17.09 -3.84
CA LYS A 138 16.65 16.01 -4.68
C LYS A 138 15.14 15.89 -4.56
N VAL A 139 14.57 16.28 -3.43
CA VAL A 139 13.10 16.37 -3.27
C VAL A 139 12.57 17.50 -4.16
N GLY A 140 13.25 18.64 -4.15
CA GLY A 140 12.86 19.83 -4.91
C GLY A 140 11.41 20.23 -4.60
N ASN A 141 10.64 20.49 -5.64
CA ASN A 141 9.23 20.90 -5.53
C ASN A 141 8.24 19.74 -5.42
N ARG A 142 8.72 18.49 -5.35
CA ARG A 142 7.87 17.30 -5.29
C ARG A 142 7.37 17.07 -3.87
N THR A 143 6.19 16.44 -3.75
CA THR A 143 5.61 16.11 -2.45
C THR A 143 6.26 14.86 -1.85
N ILE A 144 6.51 14.87 -0.55
CA ILE A 144 6.72 13.68 0.28
C ILE A 144 5.36 13.24 0.81
N LEU A 145 4.86 12.13 0.31
CA LEU A 145 3.58 11.55 0.73
C LEU A 145 3.84 10.44 1.75
N ILE A 146 3.33 10.64 2.96
CA ILE A 146 3.37 9.70 4.07
C ILE A 146 2.09 8.87 4.06
N GLY A 147 2.21 7.54 4.12
CA GLY A 147 1.06 6.63 4.16
C GLY A 147 0.58 6.13 2.80
N THR A 148 1.52 5.78 1.91
CA THR A 148 1.22 5.28 0.55
C THR A 148 1.12 3.77 0.46
N ALA A 149 1.60 3.03 1.45
CA ALA A 149 1.59 1.56 1.48
C ALA A 149 1.33 1.02 2.91
N THR A 150 0.81 1.87 3.78
CA THR A 150 0.35 1.56 5.13
C THR A 150 -0.45 2.77 5.62
N ASP A 151 -1.24 2.61 6.66
CA ASP A 151 -1.78 3.77 7.37
C ASP A 151 -0.77 4.22 8.43
N PRO A 152 -0.24 5.46 8.36
CA PRO A 152 0.76 5.95 9.29
C PRO A 152 0.21 6.13 10.71
N TYR A 153 -1.11 6.21 10.86
CA TYR A 153 -1.81 6.37 12.13
C TYR A 153 -2.68 5.16 12.47
N GLN A 154 -2.34 3.98 11.95
CA GLN A 154 -2.91 2.71 12.38
C GLN A 154 -2.72 2.48 13.90
N PRO A 155 -3.45 1.56 14.55
CA PRO A 155 -3.37 1.36 15.99
C PRO A 155 -1.95 1.16 16.54
N ALA A 156 -1.02 0.56 15.79
CA ALA A 156 0.39 0.40 16.12
C ALA A 156 1.09 1.74 16.45
N GLU A 157 0.69 2.83 15.80
CA GLU A 157 1.27 4.17 16.01
C GLU A 157 1.03 4.71 17.42
N ARG A 158 0.06 4.16 18.18
CA ARG A 158 -0.11 4.53 19.60
C ARG A 158 1.05 4.05 20.47
N GLN A 159 1.68 2.95 20.10
CA GLN A 159 2.75 2.30 20.85
C GLN A 159 4.13 2.65 20.28
N PHE A 160 4.31 2.53 18.97
CA PHE A 160 5.64 2.62 18.36
C PHE A 160 6.05 4.02 17.92
N GLY A 161 5.10 4.96 17.73
CA GLY A 161 5.40 6.37 17.43
C GLY A 161 6.31 6.62 16.21
N VAL A 162 6.29 5.74 15.19
CA VAL A 162 7.24 5.82 14.07
C VAL A 162 6.87 6.98 13.15
N THR A 163 5.58 7.21 12.92
CA THR A 163 5.12 8.39 12.18
C THR A 163 5.51 9.65 12.91
N ARG A 164 5.25 9.72 14.22
CA ARG A 164 5.60 10.88 15.03
C ARG A 164 7.10 11.19 14.99
N SER A 165 7.97 10.19 15.15
CA SER A 165 9.42 10.41 15.09
C SER A 165 9.91 10.89 13.71
N LEU A 166 9.27 10.45 12.62
CA LEU A 166 9.53 10.98 11.28
C LEU A 166 9.09 12.44 11.15
N LEU A 167 7.92 12.81 11.68
CA LEU A 167 7.45 14.19 11.70
C LEU A 167 8.37 15.10 12.53
N GLU A 168 8.87 14.62 13.67
CA GLU A 168 9.85 15.33 14.49
C GLU A 168 11.19 15.49 13.75
N ALA A 169 11.67 14.46 13.05
CA ALA A 169 12.87 14.57 12.22
C ALA A 169 12.70 15.58 11.06
N LEU A 170 11.51 15.67 10.48
CA LEU A 170 11.22 16.63 9.41
C LEU A 170 11.31 18.10 9.86
N LEU A 171 11.15 18.40 11.16
CA LEU A 171 11.34 19.76 11.70
C LEU A 171 12.77 20.30 11.47
N GLY A 172 13.76 19.43 11.28
CA GLY A 172 15.14 19.79 10.96
C GLY A 172 15.31 20.40 9.55
N TYR A 173 14.27 20.38 8.72
CA TYR A 173 14.29 20.85 7.34
C TYR A 173 13.36 22.06 7.15
N ARG A 174 13.38 22.66 5.95
CA ARG A 174 12.49 23.76 5.54
C ARG A 174 12.05 23.61 4.08
N GLY A 175 10.94 24.25 3.72
CA GLY A 175 10.51 24.39 2.32
C GLY A 175 9.92 23.13 1.67
N LEU A 176 9.92 21.99 2.37
CA LEU A 176 9.32 20.74 1.88
C LEU A 176 7.80 20.85 1.67
N ARG A 177 7.29 20.02 0.76
CA ARG A 177 5.86 19.71 0.61
C ARG A 177 5.58 18.35 1.22
N ILE A 178 4.82 18.30 2.31
CA ILE A 178 4.51 17.07 3.05
C ILE A 178 3.01 16.82 2.94
N SER A 179 2.63 15.59 2.61
CA SER A 179 1.24 15.17 2.62
C SER A 179 1.11 13.89 3.41
N ILE A 180 0.05 13.76 4.21
CA ILE A 180 -0.20 12.59 5.06
C ILE A 180 -1.55 12.02 4.66
N THR A 181 -1.63 10.74 4.33
CA THR A 181 -2.91 10.07 4.05
C THR A 181 -3.19 9.04 5.14
N THR A 182 -4.37 9.14 5.77
CA THR A 182 -4.79 8.24 6.85
C THR A 182 -6.31 8.05 6.87
N LYS A 183 -6.78 6.95 7.44
CA LYS A 183 -8.17 6.66 7.83
C LYS A 183 -8.40 6.86 9.34
N SER A 184 -7.37 7.28 10.08
CA SER A 184 -7.37 7.29 11.53
C SER A 184 -7.50 8.71 12.08
N PRO A 185 -8.44 8.98 13.01
CA PRO A 185 -8.48 10.26 13.72
C PRO A 185 -7.31 10.42 14.69
N LEU A 186 -6.48 9.39 14.91
CA LEU A 186 -5.29 9.46 15.76
C LEU A 186 -4.30 10.55 15.31
N VAL A 187 -4.31 10.93 14.03
CA VAL A 187 -3.50 12.05 13.52
C VAL A 187 -3.72 13.36 14.31
N ALA A 188 -4.92 13.56 14.87
CA ALA A 188 -5.21 14.74 15.69
C ALA A 188 -4.38 14.82 16.98
N ARG A 189 -3.86 13.68 17.48
CA ARG A 189 -2.88 13.65 18.61
C ARG A 189 -1.68 14.53 18.33
N ASP A 190 -1.24 14.57 17.07
CA ASP A 190 -0.03 15.27 16.66
C ASP A 190 -0.34 16.67 16.11
N ALA A 191 -1.53 17.23 16.38
CA ALA A 191 -1.94 18.53 15.84
C ALA A 191 -0.91 19.65 16.13
N ASN A 192 -0.39 19.75 17.36
CA ASN A 192 0.63 20.75 17.70
C ASN A 192 1.94 20.56 16.92
N LEU A 193 2.36 19.31 16.72
CA LEU A 193 3.54 18.99 15.92
C LEU A 193 3.33 19.34 14.44
N LEU A 194 2.14 19.02 13.91
CA LEU A 194 1.76 19.35 12.53
C LEU A 194 1.66 20.87 12.31
N LYS A 195 1.25 21.66 13.33
CA LYS A 195 1.31 23.13 13.27
C LYS A 195 2.75 23.62 13.16
N SER A 196 3.65 23.09 14.01
CA SER A 196 5.08 23.42 13.94
C SER A 196 5.71 23.07 12.60
N LEU A 197 5.31 21.95 11.99
CA LEU A 197 5.71 21.59 10.63
C LEU A 197 5.12 22.55 9.60
N SER A 198 3.86 22.94 9.73
CA SER A 198 3.19 23.87 8.81
C SER A 198 3.82 25.27 8.81
N ALA A 199 4.47 25.67 9.91
CA ALA A 199 5.26 26.90 9.97
C ALA A 199 6.56 26.85 9.16
N ARG A 200 7.03 25.66 8.76
CA ARG A 200 8.30 25.43 8.03
C ARG A 200 8.09 24.84 6.63
N HIS A 201 6.93 24.25 6.39
CA HIS A 201 6.62 23.41 5.24
C HIS A 201 5.20 23.66 4.75
N ARG A 202 4.92 23.23 3.53
CA ARG A 202 3.55 23.05 3.05
C ARG A 202 3.06 21.67 3.48
N VAL A 203 2.21 21.61 4.51
CA VAL A 203 1.68 20.36 5.07
C VAL A 203 0.21 20.21 4.69
N SER A 204 -0.18 19.03 4.24
CA SER A 204 -1.57 18.67 3.94
C SER A 204 -1.93 17.32 4.55
N ILE A 205 -3.15 17.18 5.08
CA ILE A 205 -3.66 15.93 5.65
C ILE A 205 -4.87 15.45 4.86
N ASN A 206 -4.82 14.22 4.35
CA ASN A 206 -5.88 13.59 3.59
C ASN A 206 -6.56 12.53 4.47
N MET A 207 -7.77 12.82 4.94
CA MET A 207 -8.57 11.85 5.69
C MET A 207 -9.38 11.00 4.71
N SER A 208 -9.11 9.69 4.69
CA SER A 208 -9.72 8.75 3.76
C SER A 208 -11.07 8.24 4.27
N ILE A 209 -12.14 8.49 3.51
CA ILE A 209 -13.51 8.04 3.81
C ILE A 209 -14.16 7.58 2.50
N ILE A 210 -14.53 6.30 2.39
CA ILE A 210 -15.11 5.74 1.16
C ILE A 210 -16.64 5.72 1.15
N SER A 211 -17.28 5.80 2.32
CA SER A 211 -18.73 5.77 2.49
C SER A 211 -19.11 6.40 3.84
N LEU A 212 -20.31 6.96 3.92
CA LEU A 212 -20.93 7.34 5.19
C LEU A 212 -21.70 6.18 5.85
N ASP A 213 -21.95 5.11 5.11
CA ASP A 213 -22.63 3.90 5.59
C ASP A 213 -21.68 3.06 6.46
N PRO A 214 -21.95 2.92 7.77
CA PRO A 214 -21.12 2.14 8.68
C PRO A 214 -21.12 0.63 8.35
N ASP A 215 -22.19 0.10 7.76
CA ASP A 215 -22.27 -1.34 7.45
C ASP A 215 -21.40 -1.67 6.24
N LEU A 216 -21.43 -0.83 5.20
CA LEU A 216 -20.47 -0.95 4.10
C LEU A 216 -19.02 -0.86 4.58
N ILE A 217 -18.73 0.04 5.53
CA ILE A 217 -17.39 0.18 6.12
C ILE A 217 -17.00 -1.08 6.90
N ARG A 218 -17.89 -1.70 7.68
CA ARG A 218 -17.60 -2.95 8.39
C ARG A 218 -17.27 -4.10 7.43
N ARG A 219 -17.92 -4.14 6.26
CA ARG A 219 -17.71 -5.20 5.25
C ARG A 219 -16.40 -5.03 4.48
N LEU A 220 -16.00 -3.78 4.20
CA LEU A 220 -14.84 -3.48 3.34
C LEU A 220 -13.57 -3.07 4.12
N GLU A 221 -13.74 -2.46 5.28
CA GLU A 221 -12.70 -1.86 6.11
C GLU A 221 -12.90 -2.22 7.60
N PRO A 222 -13.01 -3.51 7.96
CA PRO A 222 -13.61 -3.98 9.22
C PRO A 222 -12.98 -3.43 10.50
N LYS A 223 -11.68 -3.10 10.48
CA LYS A 223 -10.93 -2.65 11.66
C LYS A 223 -10.63 -1.15 11.64
N THR A 224 -11.15 -0.42 10.67
CA THR A 224 -10.97 1.03 10.57
C THR A 224 -11.95 1.78 11.48
N PRO A 225 -11.64 3.02 11.89
CA PRO A 225 -12.62 3.89 12.54
C PRO A 225 -13.83 4.13 11.63
N LEU A 226 -15.02 4.21 12.22
CA LEU A 226 -16.25 4.49 11.49
C LEU A 226 -16.22 5.91 10.88
N PRO A 227 -17.03 6.20 9.82
CA PRO A 227 -16.99 7.46 9.10
C PRO A 227 -17.13 8.70 10.00
N HIS A 228 -18.05 8.67 10.96
CA HIS A 228 -18.26 9.78 11.89
C HIS A 228 -17.00 10.09 12.72
N ALA A 229 -16.20 9.09 13.08
CA ALA A 229 -14.96 9.29 13.83
C ALA A 229 -13.88 9.93 12.96
N ARG A 230 -13.84 9.57 11.66
CA ARG A 230 -12.93 10.20 10.69
C ARG A 230 -13.32 11.64 10.41
N LEU A 231 -14.62 11.93 10.26
CA LEU A 231 -15.14 13.30 10.14
C LEU A 231 -14.82 14.16 11.37
N ARG A 232 -14.94 13.60 12.59
CA ARG A 232 -14.44 14.28 13.80
C ARG A 232 -12.93 14.55 13.76
N GLY A 233 -12.16 13.63 13.18
CA GLY A 233 -10.73 13.83 12.92
C GLY A 233 -10.47 15.02 11.97
N ILE A 234 -11.26 15.15 10.89
CA ILE A 234 -11.20 16.31 10.00
C ILE A 234 -11.49 17.59 10.78
N ARG A 235 -12.60 17.61 11.54
CA ARG A 235 -12.98 18.77 12.37
C ARG A 235 -11.86 19.17 13.32
N ALA A 236 -11.34 18.24 14.11
CA ALA A 236 -10.29 18.54 15.09
C ALA A 236 -9.02 19.13 14.44
N LEU A 237 -8.62 18.62 13.27
CA LEU A 237 -7.50 19.17 12.52
C LEU A 237 -7.81 20.56 11.92
N ALA A 238 -9.01 20.74 11.37
CA ALA A 238 -9.44 22.02 10.80
C ALA A 238 -9.54 23.12 11.88
N ASP A 239 -10.10 22.81 13.04
CA ASP A 239 -10.20 23.70 14.19
C ASP A 239 -8.82 24.05 14.76
N ALA A 240 -7.86 23.13 14.62
CA ALA A 240 -6.46 23.40 14.91
C ALA A 240 -5.78 24.32 13.86
N GLY A 241 -6.48 24.72 12.80
CA GLY A 241 -5.94 25.55 11.71
C GLY A 241 -5.07 24.78 10.72
N LEU A 242 -5.13 23.44 10.71
CA LEU A 242 -4.36 22.61 9.80
C LEU A 242 -5.08 22.43 8.47
N GLU A 243 -4.29 22.27 7.41
CA GLU A 243 -4.83 22.04 6.08
C GLU A 243 -5.22 20.57 5.89
N VAL A 244 -6.50 20.28 6.09
CA VAL A 244 -7.08 18.94 5.99
C VAL A 244 -8.10 18.86 4.85
N GLY A 245 -8.13 17.72 4.16
CA GLY A 245 -9.10 17.44 3.11
C GLY A 245 -9.69 16.04 3.18
N LEU A 246 -10.79 15.87 2.47
CA LEU A 246 -11.47 14.60 2.28
C LEU A 246 -10.82 13.84 1.12
N MET A 247 -10.44 12.59 1.35
CA MET A 247 -9.92 11.70 0.32
C MET A 247 -10.87 10.52 0.12
N ILE A 248 -11.68 10.57 -0.93
CA ILE A 248 -12.61 9.50 -1.29
C ILE A 248 -11.82 8.46 -2.08
N ALA A 249 -11.10 7.59 -1.36
CA ALA A 249 -10.22 6.63 -2.00
C ALA A 249 -10.12 5.28 -1.25
N PRO A 250 -10.33 4.16 -1.96
CA PRO A 250 -10.77 4.09 -3.35
C PRO A 250 -12.27 4.39 -3.52
N ILE A 251 -12.64 4.88 -4.70
CA ILE A 251 -14.02 4.87 -5.20
C ILE A 251 -14.25 3.52 -5.88
N ILE A 252 -15.18 2.74 -5.33
CA ILE A 252 -15.38 1.32 -5.64
C ILE A 252 -16.60 1.20 -6.59
N PRO A 253 -16.40 0.78 -7.85
CA PRO A 253 -17.47 0.77 -8.86
C PRO A 253 -18.72 0.00 -8.44
N GLY A 254 -19.89 0.62 -8.49
CA GLY A 254 -21.16 0.03 -8.05
C GLY A 254 -21.39 -0.01 -6.54
N LEU A 255 -20.43 0.41 -5.71
CA LEU A 255 -20.58 0.45 -4.25
C LEU A 255 -20.48 1.87 -3.68
N THR A 256 -19.52 2.66 -4.15
CA THR A 256 -19.28 4.03 -3.62
C THR A 256 -19.19 5.10 -4.69
N ASP A 257 -19.46 4.77 -5.96
CA ASP A 257 -19.30 5.65 -7.11
C ASP A 257 -20.58 6.42 -7.52
N GLY A 258 -21.69 6.23 -6.79
CA GLY A 258 -22.96 6.91 -7.05
C GLY A 258 -22.93 8.41 -6.72
N TRP A 259 -23.74 9.21 -7.44
CA TRP A 259 -23.84 10.66 -7.24
C TRP A 259 -24.20 11.04 -5.80
N GLY A 260 -25.22 10.40 -5.22
CA GLY A 260 -25.65 10.66 -3.84
C GLY A 260 -24.59 10.27 -2.81
N ALA A 261 -23.90 9.15 -3.00
CA ALA A 261 -22.83 8.71 -2.09
C ALA A 261 -21.64 9.68 -2.10
N LEU A 262 -21.17 10.05 -3.29
CA LEU A 262 -20.04 10.97 -3.44
C LEU A 262 -20.39 12.39 -3.00
N GLY A 263 -21.58 12.89 -3.36
CA GLY A 263 -22.07 14.20 -2.95
C GLY A 263 -22.28 14.28 -1.44
N GLY A 264 -22.89 13.26 -0.84
CA GLY A 264 -23.07 13.16 0.61
C GLY A 264 -21.74 13.17 1.37
N LEU A 265 -20.73 12.44 0.88
CA LEU A 265 -19.37 12.49 1.44
C LEU A 265 -18.75 13.90 1.35
N MET A 266 -18.86 14.55 0.18
CA MET A 266 -18.34 15.90 -0.02
C MET A 266 -19.05 16.93 0.88
N ALA A 267 -20.38 16.86 1.01
CA ALA A 267 -21.14 17.67 1.94
C ALA A 267 -20.67 17.46 3.39
N ALA A 268 -20.65 16.21 3.87
CA ALA A 268 -20.22 15.89 5.23
C ALA A 268 -18.76 16.30 5.51
N GLY A 269 -17.87 16.12 4.52
CA GLY A 269 -16.49 16.57 4.60
C GLY A 269 -16.38 18.09 4.68
N LYS A 270 -17.15 18.83 3.85
CA LYS A 270 -17.21 20.29 3.86
C LYS A 270 -17.68 20.80 5.21
N ASP A 271 -18.78 20.21 5.72
CA ASP A 271 -19.33 20.53 7.02
C ASP A 271 -18.26 20.34 8.10
N ALA A 272 -17.58 19.19 8.11
CA ALA A 272 -16.49 18.88 9.05
C ALA A 272 -15.25 19.79 8.91
N GLY A 273 -15.20 20.69 7.93
CA GLY A 273 -14.10 21.66 7.77
C GLY A 273 -13.03 21.27 6.76
N ALA A 274 -13.25 20.22 5.96
CA ALA A 274 -12.36 19.88 4.86
C ALA A 274 -12.19 21.09 3.92
N ARG A 275 -10.94 21.41 3.58
CA ARG A 275 -10.59 22.51 2.67
C ARG A 275 -10.59 22.10 1.21
N TYR A 276 -10.49 20.80 0.96
CA TYR A 276 -10.48 20.20 -0.37
C TYR A 276 -11.05 18.79 -0.30
N ALA A 277 -11.52 18.29 -1.44
CA ALA A 277 -11.95 16.92 -1.60
C ALA A 277 -11.37 16.36 -2.89
N ASP A 278 -10.84 15.15 -2.87
CA ASP A 278 -10.37 14.44 -4.06
C ASP A 278 -10.65 12.95 -3.93
N GLY A 279 -10.56 12.21 -5.03
CA GLY A 279 -10.81 10.78 -5.02
C GLY A 279 -10.34 10.08 -6.28
N PHE A 280 -10.11 8.77 -6.18
CA PHE A 280 -9.67 7.97 -7.31
C PHE A 280 -10.31 6.59 -7.31
N ALA A 281 -10.51 6.06 -8.51
CA ALA A 281 -11.07 4.74 -8.72
C ALA A 281 -10.23 3.65 -8.04
N LEU A 282 -10.92 2.60 -7.58
CA LEU A 282 -10.29 1.38 -7.11
C LEU A 282 -9.28 0.86 -8.12
N ARG A 283 -8.06 0.65 -7.62
CA ARG A 283 -7.00 -0.12 -8.28
C ARG A 283 -6.93 -1.49 -7.65
N LEU A 284 -6.91 -2.52 -8.48
CA LEU A 284 -6.96 -3.91 -8.06
C LEU A 284 -5.85 -4.71 -8.74
N GLY A 285 -4.64 -4.63 -8.18
CA GLY A 285 -3.51 -5.47 -8.57
C GLY A 285 -3.73 -6.94 -8.18
N PRO A 286 -2.88 -7.88 -8.63
CA PRO A 286 -3.11 -9.31 -8.46
C PRO A 286 -3.34 -9.74 -7.00
N VAL A 287 -2.53 -9.27 -6.05
CA VAL A 287 -2.69 -9.63 -4.63
C VAL A 287 -3.89 -8.93 -3.99
N ALA A 288 -4.15 -7.68 -4.34
CA ALA A 288 -5.36 -6.99 -3.88
C ALA A 288 -6.63 -7.69 -4.40
N ARG A 289 -6.60 -8.14 -5.67
CA ARG A 289 -7.69 -8.84 -6.34
C ARG A 289 -7.99 -10.19 -5.70
N SER A 290 -6.96 -10.97 -5.37
CA SER A 290 -7.14 -12.27 -4.71
C SER A 290 -7.72 -12.14 -3.31
N GLY A 291 -7.43 -11.03 -2.61
CA GLY A 291 -8.08 -10.72 -1.33
C GLY A 291 -9.50 -10.17 -1.47
N PHE A 292 -9.74 -9.32 -2.47
CA PHE A 292 -11.01 -8.58 -2.59
C PHE A 292 -12.13 -9.37 -3.27
N LEU A 293 -11.85 -10.11 -4.35
CA LEU A 293 -12.90 -10.82 -5.10
C LEU A 293 -13.68 -11.85 -4.27
N PRO A 294 -13.06 -12.65 -3.38
CA PRO A 294 -13.82 -13.56 -2.51
C PRO A 294 -14.75 -12.84 -1.55
N ILE A 295 -14.35 -11.66 -1.06
CA ILE A 295 -15.20 -10.81 -0.23
C ILE A 295 -16.34 -10.24 -1.07
N LEU A 296 -16.05 -9.76 -2.29
CA LEU A 296 -17.08 -9.28 -3.20
C LEU A 296 -18.09 -10.37 -3.56
N GLU A 297 -17.66 -11.60 -3.81
CA GLU A 297 -18.55 -12.71 -4.16
C GLU A 297 -19.48 -13.12 -3.01
N ARG A 298 -18.97 -13.08 -1.77
CA ARG A 298 -19.77 -13.38 -0.58
C ARG A 298 -20.73 -12.24 -0.21
N GLU A 299 -20.26 -11.00 -0.32
CA GLU A 299 -20.95 -9.83 0.22
C GLU A 299 -21.82 -9.13 -0.85
N PHE A 300 -21.36 -9.10 -2.10
CA PHE A 300 -21.98 -8.37 -3.21
C PHE A 300 -22.02 -9.26 -4.46
N PRO A 301 -22.67 -10.44 -4.39
CA PRO A 301 -22.63 -11.45 -5.45
C PRO A 301 -23.04 -10.89 -6.82
N GLU A 302 -23.99 -9.94 -6.85
CA GLU A 302 -24.49 -9.26 -8.03
C GLU A 302 -23.41 -8.45 -8.79
N LEU A 303 -22.34 -8.02 -8.10
CA LEU A 303 -21.25 -7.27 -8.71
C LEU A 303 -20.12 -8.17 -9.25
N THR A 304 -20.09 -9.44 -8.86
CA THR A 304 -18.98 -10.36 -9.14
C THR A 304 -18.63 -10.47 -10.62
N ALA A 305 -19.62 -10.75 -11.47
CA ALA A 305 -19.41 -10.90 -12.91
C ALA A 305 -18.87 -9.61 -13.55
N ARG A 306 -19.36 -8.45 -13.09
CA ARG A 306 -18.93 -7.13 -13.55
C ARG A 306 -17.48 -6.86 -13.15
N TYR A 307 -17.08 -7.22 -11.94
CA TYR A 307 -15.71 -7.05 -11.45
C TYR A 307 -14.73 -7.99 -12.12
N ARG A 308 -15.09 -9.27 -12.26
CA ARG A 308 -14.27 -10.25 -12.98
C ARG A 308 -13.97 -9.74 -14.39
N ARG A 309 -14.96 -9.24 -15.13
CA ARG A 309 -14.78 -8.65 -16.48
C ARG A 309 -13.95 -7.36 -16.48
N ARG A 310 -14.17 -6.45 -15.52
CA ARG A 310 -13.50 -5.14 -15.49
C ARG A 310 -12.03 -5.25 -15.11
N TYR A 311 -11.69 -6.10 -14.14
CA TYR A 311 -10.37 -6.21 -13.55
C TYR A 311 -9.62 -7.49 -13.96
N GLN A 312 -9.99 -8.14 -15.08
CA GLN A 312 -9.44 -9.42 -15.56
C GLN A 312 -7.91 -9.47 -15.48
N ASP A 313 -7.22 -8.68 -16.29
CA ASP A 313 -5.74 -8.56 -16.28
C ASP A 313 -5.31 -7.11 -16.03
N ARG A 314 -6.25 -6.26 -15.66
CA ARG A 314 -6.05 -4.81 -15.50
C ARG A 314 -6.02 -4.42 -14.04
N HIS A 315 -5.09 -3.56 -13.67
CA HIS A 315 -5.08 -2.93 -12.35
C HIS A 315 -6.13 -1.84 -12.20
N ASN A 316 -6.49 -1.14 -13.28
CA ASN A 316 -7.37 0.03 -13.25
C ASN A 316 -8.78 -0.32 -13.77
N ALA A 317 -9.77 0.48 -13.34
CA ALA A 317 -11.19 0.31 -13.70
C ALA A 317 -11.54 0.56 -15.19
N GLY A 318 -10.55 0.89 -16.03
CA GLY A 318 -10.72 1.29 -17.44
C GLY A 318 -10.74 2.80 -17.65
N ALA A 319 -10.34 3.24 -18.84
CA ALA A 319 -10.22 4.65 -19.20
C ALA A 319 -11.59 5.37 -19.18
N ASP A 320 -12.62 4.77 -19.78
CA ASP A 320 -13.96 5.36 -19.86
C ASP A 320 -14.58 5.58 -18.49
N TYR A 321 -14.47 4.58 -17.61
CA TYR A 321 -14.92 4.69 -16.23
C TYR A 321 -14.17 5.80 -15.49
N THR A 322 -12.83 5.85 -15.66
CA THR A 322 -11.99 6.86 -15.01
C THR A 322 -12.33 8.28 -15.49
N ALA A 323 -12.58 8.45 -16.79
CA ALA A 323 -12.98 9.73 -17.38
C ALA A 323 -14.38 10.16 -16.89
N ALA A 324 -15.35 9.24 -16.86
CA ALA A 324 -16.69 9.51 -16.35
C ALA A 324 -16.66 9.87 -14.85
N LEU A 325 -15.88 9.14 -14.05
CA LEU A 325 -15.70 9.42 -12.63
C LEU A 325 -15.04 10.78 -12.42
N THR A 326 -14.02 11.12 -13.21
CA THR A 326 -13.35 12.42 -13.13
C THR A 326 -14.32 13.57 -13.39
N ARG A 327 -15.18 13.46 -14.41
CA ARG A 327 -16.23 14.47 -14.69
C ARG A 327 -17.23 14.58 -13.53
N ARG A 328 -17.65 13.45 -12.97
CA ARG A 328 -18.55 13.40 -11.81
C ARG A 328 -17.93 14.09 -10.59
N LEU A 329 -16.69 13.76 -10.24
CA LEU A 329 -15.98 14.37 -9.11
C LEU A 329 -15.83 15.88 -9.30
N ARG A 330 -15.46 16.35 -10.49
CA ARG A 330 -15.37 17.79 -10.80
C ARG A 330 -16.70 18.51 -10.62
N THR A 331 -17.78 17.92 -11.10
CA THR A 331 -19.14 18.48 -10.96
C THR A 331 -19.51 18.59 -9.47
N LEU A 332 -19.29 17.54 -8.69
CA LEU A 332 -19.58 17.55 -7.25
C LEU A 332 -18.67 18.51 -6.47
N GLN A 333 -17.39 18.61 -6.84
CA GLN A 333 -16.48 19.61 -6.26
C GLN A 333 -17.00 21.03 -6.49
N GLN A 334 -17.52 21.33 -7.69
CA GLN A 334 -18.15 22.62 -7.98
C GLN A 334 -19.41 22.85 -7.14
N ILE A 335 -20.32 21.87 -7.09
CA ILE A 335 -21.56 21.94 -6.29
C ILE A 335 -21.26 22.22 -4.82
N HIS A 336 -20.25 21.57 -4.24
CA HIS A 336 -19.88 21.73 -2.83
C HIS A 336 -18.79 22.78 -2.59
N SER A 337 -18.47 23.61 -3.59
CA SER A 337 -17.48 24.70 -3.49
C SER A 337 -16.11 24.23 -2.97
N PHE A 338 -15.62 23.11 -3.48
CA PHE A 338 -14.24 22.67 -3.30
C PHE A 338 -13.34 23.16 -4.44
N PRO A 339 -12.06 23.47 -4.16
CA PRO A 339 -11.11 23.87 -5.20
C PRO A 339 -10.87 22.72 -6.19
N LEU A 340 -10.81 23.05 -7.48
CA LEU A 340 -10.50 22.10 -8.55
C LEU A 340 -8.97 21.93 -8.71
N ASN A 341 -8.54 20.74 -9.14
CA ASN A 341 -7.16 20.43 -9.55
C ASN A 341 -6.06 20.74 -8.52
N ARG A 342 -6.37 20.67 -7.22
CA ARG A 342 -5.43 21.00 -6.15
C ARG A 342 -4.12 20.19 -6.18
N PHE A 343 -4.18 18.92 -6.58
CA PHE A 343 -3.00 18.05 -6.68
C PHE A 343 -2.39 17.98 -8.10
N GLY A 344 -2.83 18.87 -9.01
CA GLY A 344 -2.51 18.82 -10.43
C GLY A 344 -3.43 17.87 -11.20
N ALA A 345 -3.55 18.08 -12.52
CA ALA A 345 -4.26 17.12 -13.36
C ALA A 345 -3.54 15.76 -13.29
N PRO A 346 -4.26 14.63 -13.15
CA PRO A 346 -3.63 13.32 -13.22
C PRO A 346 -2.94 13.20 -14.59
N THR A 347 -1.62 13.07 -14.58
CA THR A 347 -0.90 12.66 -15.78
C THR A 347 -1.39 11.26 -16.11
N PRO A 348 -1.87 10.98 -17.34
CA PRO A 348 -2.23 9.62 -17.72
C PRO A 348 -0.99 8.75 -17.54
N SER A 349 -1.05 7.89 -16.51
CA SER A 349 -0.06 6.84 -16.29
C SER A 349 -0.26 5.79 -17.37
N ASN A 350 0.26 6.07 -18.58
CA ASN A 350 0.46 5.08 -19.61
C ASN A 350 1.60 4.14 -19.19
N ARG A 351 1.35 3.25 -18.24
CA ARG A 351 2.08 1.99 -18.13
C ARG A 351 1.10 0.89 -17.73
N ALA A 352 1.08 -0.12 -18.59
CA ALA A 352 0.26 -1.33 -18.60
C ALA A 352 0.37 -2.12 -17.30
#